data_AF-A0A532V1Z9-F1
#
_entry.id   AF-A0A532V1Z9-F1
#
_cell.length_a   1.000
_cell.length_b   1.000
_cell.length_c   1.000
_cell.angle_alpha   90.00
_cell.angle_beta   90.00
_cell.angle_gamma   90.00
#
_symmetry.space_group_name_H-M   'P 1'
#
loop_
_entity.id
_entity.type
_entity.pdbx_description
1 polymer ?
#
loop_
_entity_poly.entity_id
_entity_poly.type
_entity_poly.pdbx_seq_one_letter_code
_entity_poly.pdbx_strand_id
1 'polypeptide(L)' 'MDTLLLQGILSELKALRQQSQTLEIFDLHEAAEFLRISEYTLRDWVRKRRIPFSKVNGSLRFKRSKLERWLDLNEIPIQ' A
#
# COMPACT_ATOMS: atom_id res chain seq x y z
N MET A 1 38.59 -6.77 9.22
CA MET A 1 39.17 -5.47 8.79
C MET A 1 38.33 -4.80 7.70
N ASP A 2 36.99 -4.87 7.74
CA ASP A 2 36.17 -3.78 7.19
C ASP A 2 34.72 -3.81 7.73
N THR A 3 34.61 -4.08 9.02
CA THR A 3 33.33 -4.05 9.73
C THR A 3 32.74 -2.62 9.73
N LEU A 4 33.60 -1.60 9.65
CA LEU A 4 33.21 -0.19 9.57
C LEU A 4 32.55 0.15 8.23
N LEU A 5 33.08 -0.37 7.12
CA LEU A 5 32.48 -0.22 5.78
C LEU A 5 31.11 -0.92 5.72
N LEU A 6 31.03 -2.16 6.21
CA LEU A 6 29.77 -2.91 6.25
C LEU A 6 28.74 -2.21 7.13
N GLN A 7 29.13 -1.70 8.30
CA GLN A 7 28.24 -0.94 9.18
C GLN A 7 27.76 0.36 8.54
N GLY A 8 28.63 1.06 7.79
CA GLY A 8 28.28 2.24 7.02
C GLY A 8 27.22 1.94 5.97
N ILE A 9 27.48 0.96 5.10
CA ILE A 9 26.55 0.53 4.05
C ILE A 9 25.20 0.08 4.65
N LEU A 10 25.22 -0.70 5.74
CA LEU A 10 23.99 -1.18 6.38
C LEU A 10 23.15 -0.04 6.96
N SER A 11 23.80 1.02 7.46
CA SER A 11 23.14 2.20 8.02
C SER A 11 22.51 3.04 6.91
N GLU A 12 23.22 3.23 5.81
CA GLU A 12 22.75 3.97 4.62
C GLU A 12 21.54 3.26 3.97
N LEU A 13 21.62 1.94 3.80
CA LEU A 13 20.51 1.14 3.27
C LEU A 13 19.26 1.18 4.17
N LYS A 14 19.43 1.19 5.49
CA LYS A 14 18.31 1.36 6.43
C LYS A 14 17.66 2.73 6.32
N ALA A 15 18.46 3.79 6.20
CA ALA A 15 17.97 5.16 6.06
C ALA A 15 17.21 5.35 4.73
N LEU A 16 17.73 4.83 3.62
CA LEU A 16 17.07 4.85 2.31
C LEU A 16 15.74 4.07 2.33
N ARG A 17 15.71 2.92 2.98
CA ARG A 17 14.48 2.14 3.20
C ARG A 17 13.47 2.90 4.08
N GLN A 18 13.96 3.64 5.07
CA GLN A 18 13.13 4.46 5.97
C GLN A 18 12.52 5.67 5.24
N GLN A 19 13.28 6.34 4.38
CA GLN A 19 12.77 7.41 3.51
C GLN A 19 11.76 6.88 2.48
N SER A 20 11.92 5.62 2.08
CA SER A 20 10.97 4.91 1.20
C SER A 20 9.82 4.25 1.97
N GLN A 21 9.58 4.60 3.25
CA GLN A 21 8.49 4.01 4.03
C GLN A 21 7.16 4.25 3.34
N THR A 22 6.64 3.15 2.84
CA THR A 22 5.33 3.00 2.23
C THR A 22 4.26 3.44 3.21
N LEU A 23 3.39 4.36 2.82
CA LEU A 23 2.21 4.72 3.61
C LEU A 23 1.44 3.42 3.95
N GLU A 24 1.33 3.10 5.23
CA GLU A 24 0.61 1.90 5.65
C GLU A 24 -0.90 2.04 5.46
N ILE A 25 -1.37 3.29 5.51
CA ILE A 25 -2.76 3.66 5.37
C ILE A 25 -2.84 4.71 4.27
N PHE A 26 -3.62 4.38 3.25
CA PHE A 26 -3.96 5.27 2.15
C PHE A 26 -5.29 5.98 2.44
N ASP A 27 -5.39 7.23 2.01
CA ASP A 27 -6.68 7.85 1.71
C ASP A 27 -7.26 7.32 0.38
N LEU A 28 -8.33 7.93 -0.10
CA LEU A 28 -8.96 7.50 -1.34
C LEU A 28 -8.08 7.75 -2.57
N HIS A 29 -7.41 8.90 -2.63
CA HIS A 29 -6.58 9.28 -3.77
C HIS A 29 -5.37 8.35 -3.86
N GLU A 30 -4.68 8.17 -2.75
CA GLU A 30 -3.51 7.29 -2.65
C GLU A 30 -3.85 5.83 -2.97
N ALA A 31 -5.02 5.35 -2.52
CA ALA A 31 -5.47 3.99 -2.84
C ALA A 31 -5.85 3.84 -4.33
N ALA A 32 -6.42 4.87 -4.94
CA ALA A 32 -6.74 4.87 -6.37
C ALA A 32 -5.47 4.84 -7.23
N GLU A 33 -4.47 5.66 -6.87
CA GLU A 33 -3.14 5.65 -7.49
C GLU A 33 -2.43 4.31 -7.30
N PHE A 34 -2.48 3.73 -6.10
CA PHE A 34 -1.88 2.43 -5.80
C PHE A 34 -2.48 1.32 -6.68
N LEU A 35 -3.79 1.31 -6.86
CA LEU A 35 -4.51 0.32 -7.67
C LEU A 35 -4.53 0.66 -9.16
N ARG A 36 -4.02 1.82 -9.57
CA ARG A 36 -4.05 2.34 -10.95
C ARG A 36 -5.45 2.41 -11.54
N ILE A 37 -6.42 2.91 -10.76
CA ILE A 37 -7.80 3.13 -11.20
C ILE A 37 -8.27 4.55 -10.87
N SER A 38 -9.38 4.99 -11.46
CA SER A 38 -9.97 6.29 -11.09
C SER A 38 -10.54 6.27 -9.67
N GLU A 39 -10.50 7.42 -8.97
CA GLU A 39 -11.19 7.58 -7.68
C GLU A 39 -12.69 7.29 -7.77
N TYR A 40 -13.32 7.58 -8.92
CA TYR A 40 -14.72 7.27 -9.16
C TYR A 40 -14.97 5.76 -9.08
N THR A 41 -14.15 4.97 -9.77
CA THR A 41 -14.20 3.50 -9.74
C THR A 41 -14.01 2.98 -8.32
N LEU A 42 -13.01 3.50 -7.60
CA LEU A 42 -12.74 3.09 -6.23
C LEU A 42 -13.91 3.42 -5.28
N ARG A 43 -14.53 4.60 -5.41
CA ARG A 43 -15.75 4.95 -4.64
C ARG A 43 -16.91 4.00 -4.94
N ASP A 44 -17.11 3.62 -6.21
CA ASP A 44 -18.15 2.66 -6.58
C ASP A 44 -17.89 1.28 -5.95
N TRP A 45 -16.65 0.81 -5.93
CA TRP A 45 -16.27 -0.44 -5.26
C TRP A 45 -16.48 -0.40 -3.75
N VAL A 46 -16.15 0.72 -3.10
CA VAL A 46 -16.44 0.95 -1.67
C VAL A 46 -17.95 0.91 -1.42
N ARG A 47 -18.74 1.62 -2.23
CA ARG A 47 -20.21 1.65 -2.13
C ARG A 47 -20.81 0.25 -2.27
N LYS A 48 -20.28 -0.56 -3.20
CA LYS A 48 -20.69 -1.95 -3.44
C LYS A 48 -20.03 -2.96 -2.49
N ARG A 49 -19.21 -2.52 -1.53
CA ARG A 49 -18.44 -3.36 -0.60
C ARG A 49 -17.59 -4.45 -1.28
N ARG A 50 -16.99 -4.12 -2.44
CA ARG A 50 -16.17 -5.05 -3.25
C ARG A 50 -14.67 -5.01 -2.92
N ILE A 51 -14.24 -4.03 -2.12
CA ILE A 51 -12.84 -3.82 -1.75
C ILE A 51 -12.76 -3.57 -0.23
N PRO A 52 -11.68 -4.00 0.47
CA PRO A 52 -11.52 -3.71 1.90
C PRO A 52 -11.25 -2.22 2.15
N PHE A 53 -12.03 -1.62 3.06
CA PHE A 53 -11.86 -0.24 3.51
C PHE A 53 -12.29 -0.10 4.97
N SER A 54 -11.90 1.01 5.62
CA SER A 54 -12.40 1.43 6.92
C SER A 54 -12.97 2.84 6.82
N LYS A 55 -14.07 3.10 7.52
CA LYS A 55 -14.63 4.46 7.67
C LYS A 55 -14.19 5.00 9.03
N VAL A 56 -13.35 6.02 9.02
CA VAL A 56 -12.81 6.66 10.23
C VAL A 56 -13.18 8.13 10.20
N ASN A 57 -14.03 8.55 11.14
CA ASN A 57 -14.54 9.92 11.23
C ASN A 57 -15.10 10.47 9.90
N GLY A 58 -15.88 9.66 9.18
CA GLY A 58 -16.46 10.06 7.88
C GLY A 58 -15.54 9.88 6.67
N SER A 59 -14.22 9.80 6.86
CA SER A 59 -13.25 9.56 5.78
C SER A 59 -13.01 8.07 5.51
N LEU A 60 -12.61 7.76 4.28
CA LEU A 60 -12.21 6.41 3.87
C LEU A 60 -10.71 6.22 4.12
N ARG A 61 -10.34 5.04 4.62
CA ARG A 61 -8.96 4.62 4.84
C ARG A 61 -8.77 3.21 4.32
N PHE A 62 -7.65 2.98 3.66
CA PHE A 62 -7.30 1.70 3.06
C PHE A 62 -5.95 1.26 3.57
N LYS A 63 -5.88 0.10 4.23
CA LYS A 63 -4.59 -0.45 4.63
C LYS A 63 -3.91 -1.06 3.41
N ARG A 64 -2.67 -0.68 3.13
CA ARG A 64 -1.90 -1.22 2.02
C ARG A 64 -1.88 -2.75 2.02
N SER A 65 -1.56 -3.36 3.15
CA SER A 65 -1.52 -4.82 3.32
C SER A 65 -2.87 -5.51 3.06
N LYS A 66 -3.99 -4.81 3.24
CA LYS A 66 -5.33 -5.34 2.92
C LYS A 66 -5.63 -5.24 1.43
N LEU A 67 -5.13 -4.20 0.75
CA LEU A 67 -5.25 -4.06 -0.69
C LEU A 67 -4.38 -5.09 -1.42
N GLU A 68 -3.13 -5.28 -0.99
CA GLU A 68 -2.21 -6.31 -1.53
C GLU A 68 -2.86 -7.69 -1.43
N ARG A 69 -3.28 -8.09 -0.23
CA ARG A 69 -3.99 -9.37 -0.05
C ARG A 69 -5.28 -9.48 -0.87
N TRP A 70 -5.98 -8.38 -1.08
CA TRP A 70 -7.18 -8.39 -1.91
C TRP A 70 -6.84 -8.60 -3.38
N LEU A 71 -5.74 -8.03 -3.88
CA LEU A 71 -5.24 -8.33 -5.24
C LEU A 71 -4.92 -9.81 -5.37
N ASP A 72 -4.16 -10.40 -4.44
CA ASP A 72 -3.80 -11.82 -4.46
C ASP A 72 -5.04 -12.73 -4.54
N LEU A 73 -6.11 -12.40 -3.81
CA LEU A 73 -7.36 -13.16 -3.82
C LEU A 73 -8.19 -13.01 -5.10
N ASN A 74 -7.93 -11.96 -5.89
CA ASN A 74 -8.59 -11.69 -7.17
C ASN A 74 -7.70 -11.98 -8.38
N GLU A 75 -6.48 -12.50 -8.18
CA GLU A 75 -5.65 -12.98 -9.27
C GLU A 75 -6.34 -14.14 -9.98
N ILE A 76 -6.28 -14.13 -11.31
CA ILE A 76 -6.74 -15.25 -12.13
C ILE A 76 -5.53 -16.17 -12.33
N PRO A 77 -5.55 -17.43 -11.83
CA PRO A 77 -4.43 -18.34 -11.98
C PRO A 77 -4.12 -18.59 -13.47
N ILE A 78 -2.84 -18.52 -13.83
CA ILE A 78 -2.37 -18.93 -15.14
C ILE A 78 -2.34 -20.46 -15.16
N GLN A 79 -3.00 -21.07 -16.14
CA GLN A 79 -3.00 -22.53 -16.38
C GLN A 79 -1.82 -22.96 -17.24
#